data_AF-A0A946X1F0-F1
#
_entry.id   AF-A0A946X1F0-F1
#
_cell.length_a   1.000
_cell.length_b   1.000
_cell.length_c   1.000
_cell.angle_alpha   90.00
_cell.angle_beta   90.00
_cell.angle_gamma   90.00
#
_symmetry.space_group_name_H-M   'P 1'
#
loop_
_entity.id
_entity.type
_entity.pdbx_description
1 polymer ?
#
loop_
_entity_poly.entity_id
_entity_poly.type
_entity_poly.pdbx_seq_one_letter_code
_entity_poly.pdbx_strand_id
1 'polypeptide(L)'
;MHFATVTAACCAILLSVSCGGATVGQLRTIDGAQFYYDANDTWIPAWIMGHLPYSEDGGFRDTLQAVGASGKRANPVGARSTAINAGRTEIARVLGVTVQNLLKIWEQEHTDYFDGSGDSSIVYSEEVGRTITQADMTGSTAVAQYEHPVTGVHFTLMELARSDAIEEALSRARAAARARKTAFVEG
;
A
#
# COMPACT_ATOMS: atom_id res chain seq x y z
N MET A 1 -56.91 50.31 30.91
CA MET A 1 -55.82 49.65 31.64
C MET A 1 -55.42 48.41 30.86
N HIS A 2 -54.23 48.46 30.26
CA HIS A 2 -53.61 47.35 29.54
C HIS A 2 -53.14 46.27 30.52
N PHE A 3 -53.31 44.98 30.16
CA PHE A 3 -52.32 43.94 30.41
C PHE A 3 -52.47 42.83 29.36
N ALA A 4 -51.34 42.47 28.78
CA ALA A 4 -51.15 41.54 27.67
C ALA A 4 -50.82 40.12 28.19
N THR A 5 -50.60 39.21 27.22
CA THR A 5 -50.07 37.82 27.30
C THR A 5 -51.16 36.75 27.51
N VAL A 6 -51.22 35.66 26.74
CA VAL A 6 -50.17 34.80 26.19
C VAL A 6 -50.60 34.25 24.83
N THR A 7 -49.85 34.54 23.77
CA THR A 7 -50.02 33.87 22.46
C THR A 7 -49.21 32.59 22.47
N ALA A 8 -49.91 31.46 22.35
CA ALA A 8 -49.32 30.13 22.33
C ALA A 8 -48.51 29.90 21.03
N ALA A 9 -47.27 29.43 21.25
CA ALA A 9 -46.52 28.46 20.46
C ALA A 9 -46.96 28.20 19.01
N CYS A 10 -46.20 28.77 18.06
CA CYS A 10 -45.88 28.06 16.83
C CYS A 10 -44.50 28.53 16.33
N CYS A 11 -43.47 28.20 17.11
CA CYS A 11 -42.11 28.19 16.60
C CYS A 11 -41.93 26.86 15.88
N ALA A 12 -42.43 26.79 14.63
CA ALA A 12 -42.07 25.72 13.71
C ALA A 12 -40.60 25.94 13.33
N ILE A 13 -39.69 25.50 14.20
CA ILE A 13 -38.33 25.19 13.81
C ILE A 13 -38.47 24.00 12.87
N LEU A 14 -38.57 24.30 11.58
CA LEU A 14 -38.22 23.37 10.52
C LEU A 14 -36.78 22.96 10.81
N LEU A 15 -36.62 21.83 11.49
CA LEU A 15 -35.41 21.03 11.42
C LEU A 15 -35.23 20.73 9.95
N SER A 16 -34.45 21.56 9.26
CA SER A 16 -33.75 21.15 8.07
C SER A 16 -32.88 19.98 8.53
N VAL A 17 -33.42 18.78 8.40
CA VAL A 17 -32.62 17.58 8.22
C VAL A 17 -31.80 17.92 6.99
N SER A 18 -30.58 18.41 7.21
CA SER A 18 -29.60 18.45 6.16
C SER A 18 -29.51 17.00 5.70
N CYS A 19 -30.04 16.74 4.51
CA CYS A 19 -29.72 15.53 3.78
C CYS A 19 -28.25 15.68 3.42
N GLY A 20 -27.38 15.46 4.41
CA GLY A 20 -25.93 15.51 4.29
C GLY A 20 -25.51 14.29 3.51
N GLY A 21 -25.75 14.31 2.21
CA GLY A 21 -25.21 13.32 1.29
C GLY A 21 -23.70 13.32 1.43
N ALA A 22 -23.11 12.13 1.53
CA ALA A 22 -21.67 12.00 1.55
C ALA A 22 -21.09 12.54 0.23
N THR A 23 -19.93 13.19 0.30
CA THR A 23 -19.23 13.70 -0.88
C THR A 23 -18.08 12.77 -1.25
N VAL A 24 -17.82 12.62 -2.56
CA VAL A 24 -16.68 11.81 -3.04
C VAL A 24 -15.40 12.33 -2.40
N GLY A 25 -14.59 11.43 -1.85
CA GLY A 25 -13.40 11.80 -1.08
C GLY A 25 -13.58 11.88 0.42
N GLN A 26 -14.83 11.86 0.91
CA GLN A 26 -15.09 11.92 2.35
C GLN A 26 -14.54 10.67 3.03
N LEU A 27 -13.82 10.88 4.14
CA LEU A 27 -13.40 9.81 5.04
C LEU A 27 -14.34 9.72 6.24
N ARG A 28 -14.61 8.49 6.69
CA ARG A 28 -15.31 8.24 7.96
C ARG A 28 -14.73 7.02 8.65
N THR A 29 -14.78 7.02 9.98
CA THR A 29 -14.43 5.85 10.78
C THR A 29 -15.70 5.11 11.18
N ILE A 30 -15.75 3.80 10.90
CA ILE A 30 -16.83 2.90 11.31
C ILE A 30 -16.17 1.73 12.05
N ASP A 31 -16.56 1.50 13.29
CA ASP A 31 -16.05 0.38 14.10
C ASP A 31 -14.51 0.29 14.14
N GLY A 32 -13.84 1.46 14.19
CA GLY A 32 -12.38 1.56 14.21
C GLY A 32 -11.68 1.44 12.85
N ALA A 33 -12.40 1.15 11.77
CA ALA A 33 -11.87 1.10 10.41
C ALA A 33 -12.20 2.39 9.62
N GLN A 34 -11.24 2.88 8.84
CA GLN A 34 -11.48 4.02 7.94
C GLN A 34 -12.13 3.58 6.62
N PHE A 35 -13.12 4.35 6.18
CA PHE A 35 -13.83 4.19 4.92
C PHE A 35 -13.74 5.48 4.11
N TYR A 36 -13.64 5.32 2.81
CA TYR A 36 -13.62 6.36 1.79
C TYR A 36 -14.93 6.33 1.00
N TYR A 37 -15.55 7.48 0.77
CA TYR A 37 -16.72 7.58 -0.10
C TYR A 37 -16.28 7.75 -1.54
N ASP A 38 -16.60 6.77 -2.37
CA ASP A 38 -16.10 6.68 -3.73
C ASP A 38 -17.03 7.34 -4.77
N ALA A 39 -16.59 7.36 -6.03
CA ALA A 39 -17.35 7.95 -7.13
C ALA A 39 -18.60 7.13 -7.53
N ASN A 40 -18.79 5.94 -6.96
CA ASN A 40 -19.96 5.07 -7.19
C ASN A 40 -20.95 5.16 -6.01
N ASP A 41 -20.92 6.25 -5.25
CA ASP A 41 -21.78 6.49 -4.08
C ASP A 41 -21.69 5.39 -3.02
N THR A 42 -20.52 4.76 -2.89
CA THR A 42 -20.29 3.63 -2.00
C THR A 42 -19.21 3.96 -0.98
N TRP A 43 -19.45 3.58 0.27
CA TRP A 43 -18.40 3.59 1.29
C TRP A 43 -17.54 2.34 1.15
N ILE A 44 -16.31 2.54 0.69
CA ILE A 44 -15.32 1.49 0.49
C ILE A 44 -14.26 1.57 1.59
N PRO A 45 -13.59 0.47 1.95
CA PRO A 45 -12.47 0.54 2.88
C PRO A 45 -11.38 1.50 2.38
N ALA A 46 -10.93 2.43 3.22
CA ALA A 46 -10.05 3.52 2.82
C ALA A 46 -8.66 3.02 2.35
N TRP A 47 -8.26 1.82 2.79
CA TRP A 47 -7.02 1.17 2.35
C TRP A 47 -6.97 0.90 0.86
N ILE A 48 -8.13 0.77 0.18
CA ILE A 48 -8.21 0.68 -1.28
C ILE A 48 -7.65 1.94 -1.95
N MET A 49 -7.81 3.08 -1.30
CA MET A 49 -7.34 4.40 -1.77
C MET A 49 -5.98 4.79 -1.19
N GLY A 50 -5.26 3.85 -0.56
CA GLY A 50 -3.93 4.12 0.01
C GLY A 50 -3.94 4.64 1.44
N HIS A 51 -5.11 4.80 2.09
CA HIS A 51 -5.18 4.99 3.53
C HIS A 51 -4.98 3.66 4.25
N LEU A 52 -3.75 3.17 4.19
CA LEU A 52 -3.40 1.84 4.65
C LEU A 52 -3.63 1.76 6.17
N PRO A 53 -4.42 0.81 6.65
CA PRO A 53 -5.10 0.89 7.95
C PRO A 53 -4.14 0.73 9.12
N TYR A 54 -2.94 0.25 8.84
CA TYR A 54 -1.96 0.13 9.88
C TYR A 54 -1.22 1.44 10.06
N SER A 55 -1.25 2.45 9.14
CA SER A 55 -0.40 3.68 9.14
C SER A 55 -0.49 4.40 10.49
N GLU A 56 0.54 4.27 11.32
CA GLU A 56 0.64 4.96 12.60
C GLU A 56 1.54 6.16 12.36
N ASP A 57 1.16 7.22 13.05
CA ASP A 57 1.77 8.53 13.01
C ASP A 57 3.30 8.47 13.20
N GLY A 58 4.03 8.82 12.14
CA GLY A 58 5.43 9.25 12.26
C GLY A 58 6.54 8.20 12.28
N GLY A 59 6.28 6.91 11.97
CA GLY A 59 7.32 5.86 11.98
C GLY A 59 7.43 5.06 10.68
N PHE A 60 8.67 4.79 10.23
CA PHE A 60 8.93 3.79 9.19
C PHE A 60 8.54 2.40 9.72
N ARG A 61 7.54 1.76 9.11
CA ARG A 61 6.92 0.51 9.56
C ARG A 61 7.78 -0.76 9.55
N ASP A 62 7.37 -1.74 10.37
CA ASP A 62 7.80 -3.15 10.34
C ASP A 62 7.09 -4.00 9.28
N THR A 63 6.09 -3.47 8.57
CA THR A 63 5.37 -4.19 7.50
C THR A 63 5.23 -3.35 6.22
N LEU A 64 5.40 -4.02 5.08
CA LEU A 64 5.07 -3.53 3.75
C LEU A 64 3.66 -3.95 3.40
N GLN A 65 2.86 -3.02 2.87
CA GLN A 65 1.48 -3.29 2.51
C GLN A 65 1.22 -2.85 1.08
N ALA A 66 0.40 -3.61 0.37
CA ALA A 66 -0.06 -3.20 -0.95
C ALA A 66 -1.45 -3.76 -1.24
N VAL A 67 -2.14 -3.12 -2.19
CA VAL A 67 -3.48 -3.52 -2.60
C VAL A 67 -3.41 -4.14 -3.98
N GLY A 68 -3.94 -5.35 -4.09
CA GLY A 68 -4.21 -6.00 -5.36
C GLY A 68 -5.67 -5.87 -5.76
N ALA A 69 -5.92 -5.72 -7.05
CA ALA A 69 -7.27 -5.62 -7.61
C ALA A 69 -7.49 -6.64 -8.73
N SER A 70 -8.72 -7.13 -8.86
CA SER A 70 -9.19 -7.91 -9.99
C SER A 70 -10.57 -7.44 -10.41
N GLY A 71 -10.78 -7.19 -11.70
CA GLY A 71 -12.09 -6.84 -12.24
C GLY A 71 -13.14 -7.94 -11.99
N LYS A 72 -14.41 -7.59 -12.21
CA LYS A 72 -15.52 -8.54 -12.10
C LYS A 72 -15.29 -9.76 -12.99
N ARG A 73 -15.45 -10.96 -12.43
CA ARG A 73 -15.35 -12.24 -13.16
C ARG A 73 -16.50 -13.16 -12.80
N ALA A 74 -16.82 -14.08 -13.72
CA ALA A 74 -17.86 -15.09 -13.50
C ALA A 74 -17.54 -16.03 -12.32
N ASN A 75 -16.26 -16.27 -12.04
CA ASN A 75 -15.81 -17.06 -10.90
C ASN A 75 -15.24 -16.14 -9.79
N PRO A 76 -15.94 -16.00 -8.65
CA PRO A 76 -15.49 -15.13 -7.54
C PRO A 76 -14.22 -15.64 -6.87
N VAL A 77 -14.00 -16.96 -6.83
CA VAL A 77 -12.76 -17.55 -6.29
C VAL A 77 -11.57 -17.20 -7.18
N GLY A 78 -11.76 -17.25 -8.50
CA GLY A 78 -10.74 -16.86 -9.48
C GLY A 78 -10.42 -15.36 -9.45
N ALA A 79 -11.42 -14.51 -9.23
CA ALA A 79 -11.23 -13.07 -9.03
C ALA A 79 -10.42 -12.78 -7.76
N ARG A 80 -10.77 -13.44 -6.64
CA ARG A 80 -10.04 -13.34 -5.38
C ARG A 80 -8.58 -13.77 -5.53
N SER A 81 -8.32 -14.93 -6.13
CA SER A 81 -6.96 -15.42 -6.37
C SER A 81 -6.15 -14.45 -7.23
N THR A 82 -6.78 -13.81 -8.22
CA THR A 82 -6.10 -12.82 -9.06
C THR A 82 -5.82 -11.52 -8.30
N ALA A 83 -6.74 -11.05 -7.48
CA ALA A 83 -6.51 -9.88 -6.62
C ALA A 83 -5.34 -10.15 -5.65
N ILE A 84 -5.25 -11.36 -5.08
CA ILE A 84 -4.10 -11.77 -4.25
C ILE A 84 -2.79 -11.67 -5.04
N ASN A 85 -2.73 -12.27 -6.24
CA ASN A 85 -1.50 -12.25 -7.06
C ASN A 85 -1.12 -10.83 -7.51
N ALA A 86 -2.11 -9.99 -7.82
CA ALA A 86 -1.88 -8.57 -8.11
C ALA A 86 -1.29 -7.85 -6.88
N GLY A 87 -1.81 -8.12 -5.68
CA GLY A 87 -1.31 -7.51 -4.45
C GLY A 87 0.12 -7.94 -4.12
N ARG A 88 0.47 -9.22 -4.37
CA ARG A 88 1.86 -9.70 -4.26
C ARG A 88 2.80 -8.96 -5.21
N THR A 89 2.35 -8.74 -6.43
CA THR A 89 3.12 -7.99 -7.45
C THR A 89 3.38 -6.56 -6.98
N GLU A 90 2.38 -5.91 -6.38
CA GLU A 90 2.53 -4.55 -5.85
C GLU A 90 3.44 -4.50 -4.62
N ILE A 91 3.39 -5.48 -3.71
CA ILE A 91 4.36 -5.59 -2.62
C ILE A 91 5.79 -5.69 -3.17
N ALA A 92 6.01 -6.57 -4.16
CA ALA A 92 7.32 -6.74 -4.78
C ALA A 92 7.84 -5.44 -5.41
N ARG A 93 6.95 -4.66 -6.04
CA ARG A 93 7.28 -3.34 -6.60
C ARG A 93 7.70 -2.35 -5.51
N VAL A 94 6.92 -2.25 -4.43
CA VAL A 94 7.23 -1.36 -3.29
C VAL A 94 8.55 -1.75 -2.62
N LEU A 95 8.78 -3.05 -2.42
CA LEU A 95 10.03 -3.55 -1.86
C LEU A 95 11.22 -3.28 -2.79
N GLY A 96 11.06 -3.49 -4.10
CA GLY A 96 12.09 -3.19 -5.09
C GLY A 96 12.54 -1.73 -5.03
N VAL A 97 11.60 -0.78 -4.99
CA VAL A 97 11.91 0.66 -4.81
C VAL A 97 12.61 0.91 -3.48
N THR A 98 12.15 0.28 -2.40
CA THR A 98 12.73 0.43 -1.05
C THR A 98 14.19 -0.02 -1.01
N VAL A 99 14.47 -1.22 -1.53
CA VAL A 99 15.83 -1.77 -1.53
C VAL A 99 16.74 -1.02 -2.48
N GLN A 100 16.26 -0.61 -3.66
CA GLN A 100 17.04 0.24 -4.57
C GLN A 100 17.44 1.56 -3.90
N ASN A 101 16.56 2.18 -3.12
CA ASN A 101 16.90 3.39 -2.37
C ASN A 101 17.95 3.11 -1.28
N LEU A 102 17.84 2.00 -0.55
CA LEU A 102 18.83 1.61 0.46
C LEU A 102 20.20 1.32 -0.16
N LEU A 103 20.25 0.67 -1.31
CA LEU A 103 21.49 0.39 -2.03
C LEU A 103 22.14 1.68 -2.54
N LYS A 104 21.35 2.61 -3.10
CA LYS A 104 21.86 3.92 -3.52
C LYS A 104 22.46 4.71 -2.36
N ILE A 105 21.80 4.70 -1.20
CA ILE A 105 22.34 5.34 0.02
C ILE A 105 23.66 4.68 0.40
N TRP A 106 23.69 3.35 0.44
CA TRP A 106 24.90 2.61 0.79
C TRP A 106 26.06 2.88 -0.20
N GLU A 107 25.79 2.92 -1.50
CA GLU A 107 26.76 3.25 -2.54
C GLU A 107 27.31 4.67 -2.37
N GLN A 108 26.45 5.66 -2.10
CA GLN A 108 26.88 7.04 -1.84
C GLN A 108 27.78 7.13 -0.60
N GLU A 109 27.43 6.42 0.47
CA GLU A 109 28.21 6.38 1.71
C GLU A 109 29.53 5.59 1.57
N HIS A 110 29.61 4.65 0.62
CA HIS A 110 30.75 3.74 0.42
C HIS A 110 31.35 3.88 -0.98
N THR A 111 31.32 5.09 -1.55
CA THR A 111 31.91 5.40 -2.87
C THR A 111 33.38 4.95 -2.97
N ASP A 112 34.08 4.85 -1.84
CA ASP A 112 35.47 4.36 -1.75
C ASP A 112 35.63 2.83 -1.90
N TYR A 113 34.55 2.03 -1.85
CA TYR A 113 34.63 0.56 -1.79
C TYR A 113 34.75 -0.13 -3.16
N PHE A 114 34.37 0.54 -4.27
CA PHE A 114 34.26 -0.08 -5.60
C PHE A 114 35.19 0.47 -6.68
N ASP A 115 36.16 1.29 -6.30
CA ASP A 115 36.99 2.09 -7.21
C ASP A 115 36.27 3.34 -7.77
N GLY A 116 37.03 4.42 -7.93
CA GLY A 116 36.54 5.74 -8.32
C GLY A 116 36.12 5.88 -9.80
N SER A 117 35.73 4.80 -10.50
CA SER A 117 35.30 4.85 -11.90
C SER A 117 33.79 5.02 -12.10
N GLY A 118 32.95 4.86 -11.07
CA GLY A 118 31.51 5.16 -11.12
C GLY A 118 30.63 4.27 -12.01
N ASP A 119 31.20 3.45 -12.89
CA ASP A 119 30.47 2.57 -13.82
C ASP A 119 29.98 1.25 -13.19
N SER A 120 30.58 0.82 -12.08
CA SER A 120 30.25 -0.44 -11.40
C SER A 120 28.96 -0.38 -10.57
N SER A 121 28.54 0.81 -10.13
CA SER A 121 27.37 1.03 -9.26
C SER A 121 26.02 0.93 -10.01
N ILE A 122 25.96 1.44 -11.24
CA ILE A 122 24.72 1.48 -12.03
C ILE A 122 24.25 0.07 -12.40
N VAL A 123 25.16 -0.81 -12.82
CA VAL A 123 24.83 -2.20 -13.21
C VAL A 123 24.37 -3.05 -12.01
N TYR A 124 24.87 -2.75 -10.81
CA TYR A 124 24.52 -3.47 -9.58
C TYR A 124 23.08 -3.20 -9.12
N SER A 125 22.61 -1.96 -9.24
CA SER A 125 21.26 -1.54 -8.85
C SER A 125 20.14 -2.19 -9.69
N GLU A 126 20.36 -2.41 -10.99
CA GLU A 126 19.35 -3.00 -11.89
C GLU A 126 19.14 -4.50 -11.64
N GLU A 127 20.21 -5.25 -11.38
CA GLU A 127 20.16 -6.70 -11.23
C GLU A 127 19.65 -7.14 -9.85
N VAL A 128 19.96 -6.37 -8.81
CA VAL A 128 19.36 -6.57 -7.48
C VAL A 128 17.85 -6.32 -7.51
N GLY A 129 17.39 -5.30 -8.24
CA GLY A 129 15.96 -5.06 -8.46
C GLY A 129 15.24 -6.28 -9.08
N ARG A 130 15.91 -7.02 -9.97
CA ARG A 130 15.36 -8.23 -10.59
C ARG A 130 15.33 -9.43 -9.65
N THR A 131 16.26 -9.53 -8.70
CA THR A 131 16.33 -10.67 -7.75
C THR A 131 15.25 -10.61 -6.67
N ILE A 132 14.88 -9.39 -6.27
CA ILE A 132 13.87 -9.13 -5.22
C ILE A 132 12.45 -9.48 -5.70
N THR A 133 12.16 -9.29 -6.99
CA THR A 133 10.81 -9.51 -7.53
C THR A 133 10.37 -10.98 -7.54
N GLN A 134 11.28 -11.96 -7.45
CA GLN A 134 10.93 -13.39 -7.53
C GLN A 134 10.79 -14.11 -6.18
N ALA A 135 11.45 -13.65 -5.11
CA ALA A 135 11.51 -14.37 -3.83
C ALA A 135 10.38 -13.99 -2.85
N ASP A 136 9.96 -12.72 -2.83
CA ASP A 136 9.08 -12.17 -1.79
C ASP A 136 7.58 -12.47 -1.97
N MET A 137 7.21 -13.22 -3.02
CA MET A 137 5.83 -13.67 -3.21
C MET A 137 5.37 -14.66 -2.13
N THR A 138 6.30 -15.32 -1.43
CA THR A 138 5.98 -16.44 -0.51
C THR A 138 5.70 -15.96 0.93
N GLY A 139 6.32 -14.87 1.37
CA GLY A 139 6.16 -14.34 2.74
C GLY A 139 4.96 -13.40 2.93
N SER A 140 4.25 -13.06 1.85
CA SER A 140 3.13 -12.12 1.91
C SER A 140 1.79 -12.79 2.19
N THR A 141 0.99 -12.17 3.06
CA THR A 141 -0.30 -12.67 3.52
C THR A 141 -1.43 -11.71 3.15
N ALA A 142 -2.62 -12.26 2.87
CA ALA A 142 -3.83 -11.47 2.65
C ALA A 142 -4.50 -11.19 4.01
N VAL A 143 -4.67 -9.91 4.36
CA VAL A 143 -5.20 -9.50 5.67
C VAL A 143 -6.59 -8.90 5.61
N ALA A 144 -6.98 -8.36 4.45
CA ALA A 144 -8.33 -7.85 4.22
C ALA A 144 -8.75 -8.04 2.76
N GLN A 145 -10.05 -8.22 2.55
CA GLN A 145 -10.64 -8.41 1.22
C GLN A 145 -11.94 -7.66 1.13
N TYR A 146 -12.21 -7.09 -0.04
CA TYR A 146 -13.41 -6.32 -0.31
C TYR A 146 -13.86 -6.55 -1.75
N GLU A 147 -15.16 -6.71 -1.96
CA GLU A 147 -15.76 -6.70 -3.28
C GLU A 147 -16.63 -5.46 -3.41
N HIS A 148 -16.38 -4.66 -4.44
CA HIS A 148 -17.14 -3.45 -4.67
C HIS A 148 -18.56 -3.81 -5.16
N PRO A 149 -19.63 -3.38 -4.48
CA PRO A 149 -21.00 -3.81 -4.78
C PRO A 149 -21.49 -3.35 -6.17
N VAL A 150 -21.08 -2.17 -6.62
CA VAL A 150 -21.45 -1.62 -7.94
C VAL A 150 -20.58 -2.21 -9.07
N THR A 151 -19.25 -2.10 -8.97
CA THR A 151 -18.34 -2.47 -10.07
C THR A 151 -17.99 -3.96 -10.11
N GLY A 152 -18.19 -4.69 -8.99
CA GLY A 152 -17.79 -6.09 -8.85
C GLY A 152 -16.27 -6.30 -8.82
N VAL A 153 -15.48 -5.24 -8.63
CA VAL A 153 -14.02 -5.35 -8.50
C VAL A 153 -13.69 -5.94 -7.13
N HIS A 154 -12.83 -6.95 -7.13
CA HIS A 154 -12.29 -7.55 -5.92
C HIS A 154 -10.96 -6.91 -5.57
N PHE A 155 -10.85 -6.44 -4.33
CA PHE A 155 -9.65 -5.88 -3.74
C PHE A 155 -9.13 -6.81 -2.65
N THR A 156 -7.81 -6.92 -2.54
CA THR A 156 -7.13 -7.64 -1.46
C THR A 156 -6.00 -6.78 -0.92
N LEU A 157 -6.01 -6.52 0.38
CA LEU A 157 -4.89 -5.94 1.11
C LEU A 157 -3.91 -7.06 1.46
N MET A 158 -2.68 -6.90 1.00
CA MET A 158 -1.58 -7.79 1.27
C MET A 158 -0.61 -7.14 2.26
N GLU A 159 0.03 -7.95 3.09
CA GLU A 159 1.09 -7.56 4.01
C GLU A 159 2.32 -8.45 3.88
N LEU A 160 3.49 -7.88 4.17
CA LEU A 160 4.78 -8.57 4.26
C LEU A 160 5.60 -7.94 5.38
N ALA A 161 6.23 -8.75 6.25
CA ALA A 161 7.15 -8.24 7.27
C ALA A 161 8.36 -7.58 6.59
N ARG A 162 8.63 -6.32 6.92
CA ARG A 162 9.64 -5.47 6.28
C ARG A 162 11.06 -5.88 6.69
N SER A 163 11.29 -6.19 7.96
CA SER A 163 12.61 -6.62 8.45
C SER A 163 13.11 -7.81 7.65
N ASP A 164 12.27 -8.84 7.57
CA ASP A 164 12.60 -10.11 6.94
C ASP A 164 12.79 -9.92 5.43
N ALA A 165 11.88 -9.17 4.79
CA ALA A 165 11.95 -8.89 3.37
C ALA A 165 13.18 -8.06 2.98
N ILE A 166 13.55 -7.04 3.77
CA ILE A 166 14.74 -6.23 3.51
C ILE A 166 16.01 -7.02 3.78
N GLU A 167 16.09 -7.76 4.89
CA GLU A 167 17.26 -8.58 5.22
C GLU A 167 17.49 -9.67 4.17
N GLU A 168 16.44 -10.35 3.74
CA GLU A 168 16.49 -11.36 2.69
C GLU A 168 16.93 -10.74 1.35
N ALA A 169 16.29 -9.63 0.95
CA ALA A 169 16.65 -8.91 -0.27
C ALA A 169 18.11 -8.43 -0.26
N LEU A 170 18.57 -7.84 0.85
CA LEU A 170 19.95 -7.37 0.99
C LEU A 170 20.95 -8.52 1.05
N SER A 171 20.62 -9.64 1.71
CA SER A 171 21.44 -10.84 1.74
C SER A 171 21.67 -11.38 0.33
N ARG A 172 20.60 -11.51 -0.47
CA ARG A 172 20.66 -11.92 -1.88
C ARG A 172 21.46 -10.93 -2.73
N ALA A 173 21.24 -9.63 -2.54
CA ALA A 173 21.99 -8.58 -3.22
C ALA A 173 23.50 -8.69 -2.97
N ARG A 174 23.89 -8.82 -1.71
CA ARG A 174 25.29 -9.00 -1.30
C ARG A 174 25.90 -10.29 -1.84
N ALA A 175 25.13 -11.39 -1.87
CA ALA A 175 25.58 -12.65 -2.45
C ALA A 175 25.85 -12.52 -3.95
N ALA A 176 24.95 -11.85 -4.69
CA ALA A 176 25.14 -11.53 -6.10
C ALA A 176 26.37 -10.63 -6.32
N ALA A 177 26.59 -9.62 -5.47
CA ALA A 177 27.77 -8.76 -5.52
C ALA A 177 29.08 -9.54 -5.39
N ARG A 178 29.14 -10.45 -4.41
CA ARG A 178 30.34 -11.26 -4.12
C ARG A 178 30.66 -12.21 -5.27
N ALA A 179 29.65 -12.90 -5.81
CA ALA A 179 29.82 -13.80 -6.95
C ALA A 179 30.38 -13.09 -8.20
N ARG A 180 30.03 -11.81 -8.38
CA ARG A 180 30.55 -11.01 -9.50
C ARG A 180 31.99 -10.55 -9.29
N LYS A 181 32.36 -10.16 -8.07
CA LYS A 181 33.77 -9.83 -7.74
C LYS A 181 34.69 -11.02 -8.00
N THR A 182 34.28 -12.22 -7.63
CA THR A 182 35.06 -13.44 -7.93
C THR A 182 35.16 -13.68 -9.44
N ALA A 183 34.07 -13.51 -10.20
CA ALA A 183 34.10 -13.66 -11.66
C ALA A 183 34.97 -12.61 -12.39
N PHE A 184 35.08 -11.39 -11.85
CA PHE A 184 35.93 -10.33 -12.40
C PHE A 184 37.42 -10.51 -12.04
N VAL A 185 37.73 -11.10 -10.88
CA VAL A 185 39.12 -11.36 -10.45
C VAL A 185 39.73 -12.59 -11.13
N GLU A 186 38.88 -13.54 -11.56
CA GLU A 186 39.30 -14.78 -12.22
C GLU A 186 39.23 -14.75 -13.75
N GLY A 187 38.72 -13.66 -14.35
CA GLY A 187 38.66 -13.44 -15.80
C GLY A 187 39.69 -12.45 -16.28
#